data_AF-A0A2T4FNH8-F1
#
_entry.id   AF-A0A2T4FNH8-F1
#
_cell.length_a   1.000
_cell.length_b   1.000
_cell.length_c   1.000
_cell.angle_alpha   90.00
_cell.angle_beta   90.00
_cell.angle_gamma   90.00
#
_symmetry.space_group_name_H-M   'P 1'
#
loop_
_entity.id
_entity.type
_entity.pdbx_description
1 polymer ?
#
loop_
_entity_poly.entity_id
_entity_poly.type
_entity_poly.pdbx_seq_one_letter_code
_entity_poly.pdbx_strand_id
1 'polypeptide(L)' 'MHNPDGYLNSVLYQVVPAGKNFFHILEVTSGRVKGFRSDHIQACELAKQLEAGLQAFQAGIVATQG' A
#
# COMPACT_ATOMS: atom_id res chain seq x y z
N MET A 1 10.44 9.28 -23.78
CA MET A 1 10.33 9.42 -22.31
C MET A 1 9.04 8.74 -21.87
N HIS A 2 9.05 7.41 -21.79
CA HIS A 2 8.02 6.68 -21.06
C HIS A 2 8.65 6.42 -19.69
N ASN A 3 8.21 7.17 -18.67
CA ASN A 3 8.62 6.93 -17.30
C ASN A 3 8.27 5.48 -16.97
N PRO A 4 9.26 4.59 -16.80
CA PRO A 4 8.98 3.25 -16.38
C PRO A 4 8.55 3.34 -14.92
N ASP A 5 7.51 2.60 -14.58
CA ASP A 5 7.05 2.31 -13.23
C ASP A 5 8.11 1.60 -12.35
N GLY A 6 9.40 1.84 -12.58
CA GLY A 6 10.56 1.28 -11.89
C GLY A 6 10.81 1.86 -10.49
N TYR A 7 9.90 2.67 -9.96
CA TYR A 7 9.98 3.24 -8.61
C TYR A 7 8.68 3.17 -7.80
N LEU A 8 7.73 2.30 -8.17
CA LEU A 8 6.55 2.00 -7.32
C LEU A 8 6.88 1.05 -6.14
N ASN A 9 8.17 0.92 -5.78
CA ASN A 9 8.67 -0.03 -4.79
C ASN A 9 8.80 0.55 -3.36
N SER A 10 8.13 1.64 -3.02
CA SER A 10 8.39 2.27 -1.71
C SER A 10 7.18 2.49 -0.82
N VAL A 11 5.96 2.60 -1.36
CA VAL A 11 4.74 2.65 -0.53
C VAL A 11 3.57 2.13 -1.35
N LEU A 12 3.13 0.89 -1.10
CA LEU A 12 1.92 0.35 -1.72
C LEU A 12 0.66 0.78 -0.96
N TYR A 13 0.81 1.05 0.34
CA TYR A 13 -0.25 1.43 1.24
C TYR A 13 0.13 2.69 2.01
N GLN A 14 -0.65 3.74 1.85
CA GLN A 14 -0.45 5.00 2.53
C GLN A 14 -1.41 5.13 3.70
N VAL A 15 -0.87 5.44 4.88
CA VAL A 15 -1.66 5.79 6.06
C VAL A 15 -1.94 7.29 6.00
N VAL A 16 -3.18 7.67 5.72
CA VAL A 16 -3.59 9.07 5.59
C VAL A 16 -4.39 9.50 6.82
N PRO A 17 -3.99 10.58 7.52
CA PRO A 17 -4.78 11.15 8.59
C PRO A 17 -6.03 11.84 8.03
N ALA A 18 -7.22 11.39 8.43
CA ALA A 18 -8.51 11.96 8.01
C ALA A 18 -9.13 12.92 9.04
N GLY A 19 -8.55 13.04 10.25
CA GLY A 19 -9.10 13.89 11.29
C GLY A 19 -8.51 13.61 12.67
N LYS A 20 -9.26 13.97 13.72
CA LYS A 20 -8.84 13.82 15.12
C LYS A 20 -8.80 12.32 15.50
N ASN A 21 -7.61 11.73 15.52
CA ASN A 21 -7.41 10.29 15.74
C ASN A 21 -8.15 9.41 14.71
N PHE A 22 -8.15 9.80 13.44
CA PHE A 22 -8.64 8.94 12.36
C PHE A 22 -7.59 8.82 11.27
N PHE A 23 -7.26 7.57 10.95
CA PHE A 23 -6.33 7.18 9.91
C PHE A 23 -7.04 6.21 8.98
N HIS A 24 -6.80 6.32 7.67
CA HIS A 24 -7.27 5.32 6.73
C HIS A 24 -6.11 4.80 5.89
N ILE A 25 -6.21 3.55 5.49
CA ILE A 25 -5.22 2.89 4.66
C ILE A 25 -5.70 3.02 3.22
N LEU A 26 -5.01 3.83 2.44
CA LEU A 26 -5.24 4.00 1.01
C LEU A 26 -4.26 3.10 0.24
N GLU A 27 -4.80 2.22 -0.58
CA GLU A 27 -4.02 1.47 -1.56
C GLU A 27 -3.64 2.40 -2.71
N VAL A 28 -2.35 2.64 -2.90
CA VAL A 28 -1.85 3.58 -3.92
C VAL A 28 -1.97 2.98 -5.33
N THR A 29 -1.85 1.66 -5.46
CA THR A 29 -1.90 0.95 -6.74
C THR A 29 -3.31 0.90 -7.34
N SER A 30 -4.34 0.73 -6.51
CA SER A 30 -5.74 0.63 -6.95
C SER A 30 -6.55 1.89 -6.65
N GLY A 31 -6.02 2.81 -5.82
CA GLY A 31 -6.76 3.97 -5.31
C GLY A 31 -7.90 3.59 -4.35
N ARG A 32 -7.88 2.37 -3.78
CA ARG A 32 -8.96 1.86 -2.92
C ARG A 32 -8.64 2.03 -1.45
N VAL A 33 -9.61 2.49 -0.67
CA VAL A 33 -9.49 2.51 0.79
C VAL A 33 -9.68 1.09 1.32
N LYS A 34 -8.63 0.53 1.94
CA LYS A 34 -8.66 -0.83 2.51
C LYS A 34 -9.26 -0.87 3.91
N GLY A 35 -9.30 0.27 4.60
CA GLY A 35 -9.95 0.37 5.90
C GLY A 35 -9.68 1.67 6.64
N PHE A 36 -10.48 1.89 7.68
CA PHE A 36 -10.38 3.02 8.60
C PHE A 36 -9.95 2.51 9.98
N ARG A 37 -9.00 3.20 10.61
CA ARG A 37 -8.44 2.90 11.92
C ARG A 37 -8.32 4.18 12.73
N SER A 38 -8.64 4.11 14.02
CA SER A 38 -8.54 5.27 14.90
C SER A 38 -7.12 5.47 15.47
N ASP A 39 -6.26 4.45 15.34
CA ASP A 39 -4.90 4.45 15.85
C ASP A 39 -3.88 4.34 14.71
N HIS A 40 -2.84 5.16 14.78
CA HIS A 40 -1.71 5.13 13.86
C HIS A 40 -0.97 3.78 13.90
N ILE A 41 -0.84 3.17 15.08
CA ILE A 41 -0.17 1.87 15.25
C ILE A 41 -0.92 0.79 14.47
N GLN A 42 -2.23 0.65 14.72
CA GLN A 42 -3.07 -0.31 14.03
C GLN A 42 -3.12 -0.06 12.52
N ALA A 43 -3.15 1.23 12.10
CA ALA A 43 -3.13 1.59 10.68
C ALA A 43 -1.81 1.18 10.00
N CYS A 44 -0.68 1.36 10.69
CA CYS A 44 0.64 0.99 10.21
C CYS A 44 0.82 -0.54 10.13
N GLU A 45 0.39 -1.29 11.14
CA GLU A 45 0.43 -2.76 11.12
C GLU A 45 -0.39 -3.33 9.96
N LEU A 46 -1.61 -2.80 9.77
CA LEU A 46 -2.47 -3.23 8.67
C LEU A 46 -1.86 -2.89 7.31
N ALA A 47 -1.30 -1.69 7.15
CA ALA A 47 -0.61 -1.30 5.91
C ALA A 47 0.55 -2.26 5.59
N LYS A 48 1.35 -2.65 6.59
CA LYS A 48 2.44 -3.63 6.41
C LYS A 48 1.95 -5.03 6.03
N GLN A 49 0.88 -5.51 6.67
CA GLN A 49 0.29 -6.82 6.34
C GLN A 49 -0.24 -6.84 4.91
N LEU A 50 -0.90 -5.76 4.49
CA LEU A 50 -1.41 -5.60 3.14
C LEU A 50 -0.26 -5.46 2.12
N GLU A 51 0.80 -4.73 2.47
CA GLU A 51 2.00 -4.59 1.65
C GLU A 51 2.69 -5.94 1.43
N ALA A 52 2.86 -6.74 2.47
CA ALA A 52 3.43 -8.08 2.37
C ALA A 52 2.62 -9.01 1.45
N GLY A 53 1.28 -8.98 1.54
CA GLY A 53 0.41 -9.77 0.67
C GLY A 53 0.46 -9.31 -0.80
N LEU A 54 0.53 -8.00 -1.04
CA LEU A 54 0.57 -7.43 -2.39
C LEU A 54 1.96 -7.56 -3.03
N GLN A 55 3.04 -7.45 -2.25
CA GLN A 55 4.40 -7.73 -2.71
C GLN A 55 4.53 -9.18 -3.18
N ALA A 56 3.94 -10.14 -2.44
CA ALA A 56 3.91 -11.54 -2.88
C ALA A 56 3.17 -11.71 -4.21
N PHE A 57 2.07 -10.98 -4.43
CA PHE A 57 1.34 -10.98 -5.69
C PHE A 57 2.17 -10.36 -6.83
N GLN A 58 2.72 -9.16 -6.64
CA GLN A 58 3.51 -8.45 -7.66
C GLN A 58 4.83 -9.16 -8.00
N ALA A 59 5.53 -9.73 -7.01
CA ALA A 59 6.75 -10.52 -7.24
C ALA A 59 6.48 -11.76 -8.08
N GLY A 60 5.30 -12.38 -7.96
CA GLY A 60 4.86 -13.49 -8.81
C GLY A 60 4.60 -13.10 -10.26
N ILE A 61 4.14 -11.86 -10.52
CA ILE A 61 3.89 -11.38 -11.89
C ILE A 61 5.19 -10.90 -12.56
N VAL A 62 6.16 -10.39 -11.78
CA VAL A 62 7.46 -9.97 -12.32
C VAL A 62 8.35 -11.17 -12.71
N ALA A 63 8.13 -12.35 -12.12
CA ALA A 63 8.91 -13.55 -12.42
C ALA A 63 8.69 -14.15 -13.83
N THR A 64 7.74 -13.65 -14.63
CA THR A 64 7.51 -14.15 -16.01
C THR A 64 8.23 -13.34 -17.10
N GLN A 65 9.04 -12.34 -16.74
CA GLN A 65 9.90 -11.61 -17.67
C GLN A 65 11.36 -12.05 -17.46
N GLY A 66 11.65 -13.31 -17.76
CA GLY A 66 12.98 -13.90 -17.71
C GLY A 66 13.06 -15.13 -18.60
#